data_AF-A0A132NIS4-F1
#
_entry.id   AF-A0A132NIS4-F1
#
_cell.length_a   1.000
_cell.length_b   1.000
_cell.length_c   1.000
_cell.angle_alpha   90.00
_cell.angle_beta   90.00
_cell.angle_gamma   90.00
#
_symmetry.space_group_name_H-M   'P 1'
#
loop_
_entity.id
_entity.type
_entity.pdbx_description
1 polymer ?
#
loop_
_entity_poly.entity_id
_entity_poly.type
_entity_poly.pdbx_seq_one_letter_code
_entity_poly.pdbx_strand_id
1 'polypeptide(L)'
;AFDSDEAAPKRKPKPPKKPQKERVFNCSPGESKIWKRFKPYKRDWRTDGKYFYQWDYTHNDIERWRKRGSKLYHVGSLDPDNGDLYKGPKHKPMDLPW
;
A
#
# COMPACT_ATOMS: atom_id res chain seq x y z
N ALA A 1 15.79 16.99 -52.36
CA ALA A 1 16.97 17.23 -51.50
C ALA A 1 16.46 17.39 -50.08
N PHE A 2 16.93 16.56 -49.13
CA PHE A 2 16.84 16.67 -47.66
C PHE A 2 15.42 16.77 -47.04
N ASP A 3 15.06 16.12 -45.94
CA ASP A 3 15.77 15.28 -44.98
C ASP A 3 14.73 14.49 -44.16
N SER A 4 15.14 13.34 -43.65
CA SER A 4 14.44 12.52 -42.66
C SER A 4 14.20 13.28 -41.35
N ASP A 5 13.13 12.97 -40.60
CA ASP A 5 13.30 12.71 -39.14
C ASP A 5 12.07 12.04 -38.50
N GLU A 6 12.28 10.79 -38.09
CA GLU A 6 11.91 10.26 -36.78
C GLU A 6 10.45 10.45 -36.28
N ALA A 7 9.54 9.61 -36.78
CA ALA A 7 8.28 9.37 -36.09
C ALA A 7 8.55 8.67 -34.74
N ALA A 8 8.39 9.44 -33.65
CA ALA A 8 8.54 9.02 -32.25
C ALA A 8 8.02 7.59 -31.97
N PRO A 9 8.72 6.77 -31.16
CA PRO A 9 8.32 5.39 -30.91
C PRO A 9 6.95 5.36 -30.23
N LYS A 10 5.97 4.76 -30.93
CA LYS A 10 4.64 4.49 -30.40
C LYS A 10 4.78 3.68 -29.11
N ARG A 11 4.53 4.34 -27.97
CA ARG A 11 4.46 3.69 -26.66
C ARG A 11 3.45 2.56 -26.74
N LYS A 12 3.91 1.32 -26.57
CA LYS A 12 3.03 0.14 -26.51
C LYS A 12 1.91 0.41 -25.48
N PRO A 13 0.64 0.13 -25.80
CA PRO A 13 -0.43 0.29 -24.83
C PRO A 13 -0.12 -0.59 -23.62
N LYS A 14 -0.20 -0.02 -22.42
CA LYS A 14 -0.06 -0.78 -21.18
C LYS A 14 -1.08 -1.92 -21.21
N PRO A 15 -0.71 -3.15 -20.82
CA PRO A 15 -1.65 -4.25 -20.79
C PRO A 15 -2.87 -3.86 -19.94
N PRO A 16 -4.09 -4.28 -20.31
CA PRO A 16 -5.28 -3.98 -19.53
C PRO A 16 -5.05 -4.45 -18.10
N LYS A 17 -5.23 -3.54 -17.12
CA LYS A 17 -5.21 -3.91 -15.71
C LYS A 17 -6.27 -4.98 -15.53
N LYS A 18 -5.86 -6.20 -15.14
CA LYS A 18 -6.78 -7.25 -14.71
C LYS A 18 -7.79 -6.65 -13.72
N PRO A 19 -9.08 -7.03 -13.75
CA PRO A 19 -10.05 -6.52 -12.80
C PRO A 19 -9.55 -6.85 -11.40
N GLN A 20 -9.18 -5.83 -10.63
CA GLN A 20 -8.92 -6.00 -9.21
C GLN A 20 -10.29 -6.32 -8.61
N LYS A 21 -10.53 -7.60 -8.33
CA LYS A 21 -11.74 -8.05 -7.66
C LYS A 21 -11.88 -7.25 -6.38
N GLU A 22 -12.91 -6.40 -6.32
CA GLU A 22 -13.23 -5.55 -5.18
C GLU A 22 -13.26 -6.38 -3.90
N ARG A 23 -12.56 -5.92 -2.87
CA ARG A 23 -12.82 -6.43 -1.53
C ARG A 23 -13.86 -5.51 -0.90
N VAL A 24 -15.07 -6.03 -0.74
CA VAL A 24 -16.05 -5.53 0.22
C VAL A 24 -15.80 -6.34 1.49
N PHE A 25 -15.03 -5.79 2.43
CA PHE A 25 -15.07 -6.27 3.80
C PHE A 25 -15.32 -5.07 4.71
N ASN A 26 -16.50 -5.06 5.30
CA ASN A 26 -17.12 -3.93 5.98
C ASN A 26 -16.54 -3.69 7.39
N CYS A 27 -15.30 -4.12 7.63
CA CYS A 27 -14.67 -4.00 8.93
C CYS A 27 -14.09 -2.59 9.03
N SER A 28 -14.68 -1.77 9.90
CA SER A 28 -14.07 -0.50 10.28
C SER A 28 -12.79 -0.73 11.11
N PRO A 29 -11.92 0.29 11.27
CA PRO A 29 -10.79 0.21 12.20
C PRO A 29 -11.23 -0.19 13.63
N GLY A 30 -12.44 0.23 14.01
CA GLY A 30 -13.07 -0.06 15.30
C GLY A 30 -13.61 -1.49 15.43
N GLU A 31 -13.70 -2.26 14.36
CA GLU A 31 -14.11 -3.67 14.38
C GLU A 31 -12.93 -4.62 14.19
N SER A 32 -11.84 -4.12 13.58
CA SER A 32 -10.65 -4.92 13.29
C SER A 32 -9.92 -5.32 14.56
N LYS A 33 -9.94 -6.63 14.85
CA LYS A 33 -9.16 -7.23 15.96
C LYS A 33 -7.68 -7.00 15.74
N ILE A 34 -7.21 -7.09 14.50
CA ILE A 34 -5.81 -6.90 14.14
C ILE A 34 -5.37 -5.45 14.37
N TRP A 35 -6.14 -4.48 13.88
CA TRP A 35 -5.82 -3.06 14.06
C TRP A 35 -5.75 -2.67 15.54
N LYS A 36 -6.72 -3.14 16.34
CA LYS A 36 -6.77 -2.89 17.79
C LYS A 36 -5.55 -3.43 18.54
N ARG A 37 -4.94 -4.52 18.06
CA ARG A 37 -3.75 -5.13 18.71
C ARG A 37 -2.49 -4.30 18.54
N PHE A 38 -2.41 -3.48 17.50
CA PHE A 38 -1.24 -2.63 17.31
C PHE A 38 -1.26 -1.44 18.26
N LYS A 39 -0.07 -1.05 18.74
CA LYS A 39 0.08 0.10 19.62
C LYS A 39 -0.09 1.39 18.82
N PRO A 40 -0.83 2.39 19.32
CA PRO A 40 -0.87 3.70 18.69
C PRO A 40 0.55 4.28 18.63
N TYR A 41 0.82 4.97 17.53
CA TYR A 41 2.08 5.65 17.25
C TYR A 41 1.77 7.06 16.75
N LYS A 42 2.79 7.83 16.35
CA LYS A 42 2.63 9.22 15.91
C LYS A 42 1.54 9.36 14.83
N ARG A 43 0.67 10.37 14.99
CA ARG A 43 -0.49 10.63 14.11
C ARG A 43 -1.39 9.40 14.02
N ASP A 44 -1.84 9.03 12.82
CA ASP A 44 -2.75 7.90 12.60
C ASP A 44 -2.04 6.55 12.36
N TRP A 45 -0.76 6.47 12.74
CA TRP A 45 0.03 5.27 12.58
C TRP A 45 -0.08 4.36 13.79
N ARG A 46 0.05 3.06 13.55
CA ARG A 46 0.24 2.06 14.60
C ARG A 46 1.51 1.26 14.39
N THR A 47 1.95 0.56 15.43
CA THR A 47 3.16 -0.26 15.39
C THR A 47 3.07 -1.48 16.31
N ASP A 48 3.77 -2.55 15.93
CA ASP A 48 4.07 -3.71 16.78
C ASP A 48 5.52 -3.67 17.31
N GLY A 49 6.25 -2.57 17.05
CA GLY A 49 7.67 -2.41 17.35
C GLY A 49 8.62 -2.81 16.22
N LYS A 50 8.16 -3.56 15.22
CA LYS A 50 8.96 -4.02 14.07
C LYS A 50 8.48 -3.40 12.76
N TYR A 51 7.17 -3.32 12.58
CA TYR A 51 6.50 -2.76 11.43
C TYR A 51 5.64 -1.57 11.85
N PHE A 52 5.29 -0.78 10.85
CA PHE A 52 4.40 0.37 10.96
C PHE A 52 3.17 0.09 10.13
N TYR A 53 2.01 0.45 10.65
CA TYR A 53 0.72 0.13 10.08
C TYR A 53 -0.10 1.38 9.90
N GLN A 54 -0.78 1.47 8.76
CA GLN A 54 -1.73 2.52 8.46
C GLN A 54 -3.02 1.87 7.98
N TRP A 55 -4.16 2.44 8.38
CA TRP A 55 -5.44 2.02 7.83
C TRP A 55 -5.66 2.65 6.46
N ASP A 56 -5.97 1.85 5.44
CA ASP A 56 -6.42 2.35 4.15
C ASP A 56 -7.96 2.38 4.13
N TYR A 57 -8.50 3.59 4.27
CA TYR A 57 -9.94 3.84 4.23
C TYR A 57 -10.56 3.61 2.84
N THR A 58 -9.76 3.53 1.79
CA THR A 58 -10.25 3.28 0.42
C THR A 58 -10.60 1.81 0.23
N HIS A 59 -9.85 0.90 0.85
CA HIS A 59 -9.98 -0.55 0.66
C HIS A 59 -10.35 -1.30 1.94
N ASN A 60 -10.48 -0.60 3.08
CA ASN A 60 -10.71 -1.15 4.41
C ASN A 60 -9.74 -2.27 4.77
N ASP A 61 -8.45 -2.04 4.51
CA ASP A 61 -7.38 -2.95 4.86
C ASP A 61 -6.24 -2.21 5.59
N ILE A 62 -5.27 -2.99 6.06
CA ILE A 62 -4.16 -2.45 6.86
C ILE A 62 -2.89 -2.47 6.03
N GLU A 63 -2.40 -1.31 5.65
CA GLU A 63 -1.13 -1.16 4.95
C GLU A 63 0.03 -1.41 5.93
N ARG A 64 0.93 -2.35 5.60
CA ARG A 64 2.11 -2.68 6.39
C ARG A 64 3.37 -2.08 5.79
N TRP A 65 4.18 -1.47 6.64
CA TRP A 65 5.39 -0.74 6.26
C TRP A 65 6.58 -1.18 7.12
N ARG A 66 7.75 -1.25 6.50
CA ARG A 66 9.01 -1.53 7.19
C ARG A 66 9.90 -0.29 7.16
N LYS A 67 10.35 0.15 8.33
CA LYS A 67 11.32 1.24 8.44
C LYS A 67 12.72 0.76 8.10
N ARG A 68 13.44 1.52 7.27
CA ARG A 68 14.87 1.36 7.00
C ARG A 68 15.50 2.74 6.89
N GLY A 69 16.29 3.11 7.90
CA GLY A 69 16.83 4.46 8.03
C GLY A 69 15.72 5.51 8.17
N SER A 70 15.77 6.54 7.33
CA SER A 70 14.79 7.63 7.25
C SER A 70 13.58 7.32 6.36
N LYS A 71 13.44 6.07 5.87
CA LYS A 71 12.41 5.69 4.90
C LYS A 71 11.52 4.55 5.38
N LEU A 72 10.27 4.55 4.92
CA LEU A 72 9.30 3.48 5.03
C LEU A 72 9.15 2.78 3.68
N TYR A 73 9.30 1.47 3.70
CA TYR A 73 9.13 0.60 2.56
C TYR A 73 7.80 -0.12 2.71
N HIS A 74 6.90 0.08 1.75
CA HIS A 74 5.64 -0.64 1.74
C HIS A 74 5.90 -2.13 1.56
N VAL A 75 5.30 -2.95 2.42
CA VAL A 75 5.42 -4.41 2.38
C VAL A 75 4.19 -5.00 1.68
N GLY A 76 3.02 -4.41 1.87
CA GLY A 76 1.76 -4.89 1.35
C GLY A 76 0.60 -4.68 2.34
N SER A 77 -0.60 -5.04 1.89
CA SER A 77 -1.84 -4.87 2.67
C SER A 77 -2.18 -6.17 3.41
N LEU A 78 -2.54 -6.03 4.68
CA LEU A 78 -3.01 -7.10 5.54
C LEU A 78 -4.54 -7.11 5.60
N ASP A 79 -5.08 -8.30 5.74
CA ASP A 79 -6.47 -8.51 6.09
C ASP A 79 -6.74 -7.99 7.53
N PRO A 80 -7.73 -7.11 7.73
CA PRO A 80 -8.04 -6.56 9.05
C PRO A 80 -8.66 -7.56 10.05
N ASP A 81 -9.16 -8.73 9.61
CA ASP A 81 -9.76 -9.72 10.51
C ASP A 81 -8.71 -10.73 11.01
N ASN A 82 -7.91 -11.31 10.10
CA ASN A 82 -6.96 -12.36 10.43
C ASN A 82 -5.48 -11.91 10.44
N GLY A 83 -5.14 -10.80 9.78
CA GLY A 83 -3.79 -10.23 9.73
C GLY A 83 -2.90 -10.80 8.63
N ASP A 84 -3.45 -11.60 7.72
CA ASP A 84 -2.71 -12.21 6.62
C ASP A 84 -2.36 -11.19 5.55
N LEU A 85 -1.13 -11.26 5.04
CA LEU A 85 -0.70 -10.44 3.91
C LEU A 85 -1.28 -11.01 2.61
N TYR A 86 -2.18 -10.26 1.97
CA TYR A 86 -2.88 -10.73 0.77
C TYR A 86 -2.58 -9.89 -0.47
N LYS A 87 -2.07 -8.65 -0.29
CA LYS A 87 -1.56 -7.81 -1.38
C LYS A 87 -0.06 -7.59 -1.19
N GLY A 88 0.70 -7.69 -2.28
CA GLY A 88 2.11 -7.33 -2.29
C GLY A 88 2.34 -5.81 -2.29
N PRO A 89 3.61 -5.37 -2.33
CA PRO A 89 3.95 -3.95 -2.24
C PRO A 89 3.45 -3.15 -3.47
N LYS A 90 2.61 -2.15 -3.23
CA LYS A 90 2.09 -1.22 -4.24
C LYS A 90 2.71 0.19 -4.23
N HIS A 91 3.13 0.68 -3.07
CA HIS A 91 3.69 2.02 -2.92
C HIS A 91 5.21 2.03 -3.08
N LYS A 92 5.72 3.15 -3.60
CA LYS A 92 7.16 3.44 -3.56
C LYS A 92 7.59 3.68 -2.10
N PRO A 93 8.87 3.51 -1.77
CA PRO A 93 9.38 3.92 -0.48
C PRO A 93 9.09 5.41 -0.25
N MET A 94 8.66 5.76 0.95
CA MET A 94 8.37 7.13 1.35
C MET A 94 9.28 7.55 2.51
N ASP A 95 9.56 8.84 2.61
CA ASP A 95 10.21 9.37 3.80
C ASP A 95 9.29 9.22 5.01
N LEU A 96 9.87 9.15 6.21
CA LEU A 96 9.08 9.05 7.45
C LEU A 96 8.10 10.23 7.51
N PRO A 97 6.78 9.99 7.57
CA PRO A 97 5.79 11.06 7.52
C PRO A 97 5.64 11.79 8.85
N TRP A 98 6.56 11.62 9.82
CA TRP A 98 6.43 12.07 11.22
C TRP A 98 7.75 12.50 11.87
#